data_AF-A0A920M4K8-F1
#
_entry.id   AF-A0A920M4K8-F1
#
_cell.length_a   1.000
_cell.length_b   1.000
_cell.length_c   1.000
_cell.angle_alpha   90.00
_cell.angle_beta   90.00
_cell.angle_gamma   90.00
#
_symmetry.space_group_name_H-M   'P 1'
#
loop_
_entity.id
_entity.type
_entity.pdbx_description
1 polymer ?
#
loop_
_entity_poly.entity_id
_entity_poly.type
_entity_poly.pdbx_seq_one_letter_code
_entity_poly.pdbx_strand_id
1 'polypeptide(L)' 'MYYEGEHYSISNFDGMKERTIILDGFSKSFAMTGWRLGYGIFPEFMVDDVTKLMTNSVSCTSVFSQMAA' A
#
# COMPACT_ATOMS: atom_id res chain seq x y z
N MET A 1 9.02 -24.54 -2.50
CA MET A 1 7.71 -23.96 -2.83
C MET A 1 7.36 -22.97 -1.71
N TYR A 2 8.05 -21.82 -1.65
CA TYR A 2 8.08 -20.92 -0.48
C TYR A 2 6.78 -20.11 -0.25
N TYR A 3 5.73 -20.38 -1.02
CA TYR A 3 4.43 -19.71 -0.97
C TYR A 3 3.27 -20.73 -0.93
N GLU A 4 3.52 -21.93 -0.40
CA GLU A 4 2.43 -22.87 -0.13
C GLU A 4 1.66 -22.43 1.12
N GLY A 5 0.35 -22.21 0.96
CA GLY A 5 -0.55 -21.78 2.03
C GLY A 5 -1.35 -20.52 1.67
N GLU A 6 -2.32 -20.18 2.51
CA GLU A 6 -3.05 -18.91 2.41
C GLU A 6 -2.27 -17.78 3.09
N HIS A 7 -2.27 -16.61 2.47
CA HIS A 7 -1.71 -15.40 3.09
C HIS A 7 -2.65 -14.87 4.17
N TYR A 8 -2.13 -14.73 5.40
CA TYR A 8 -2.86 -14.11 6.52
C TYR A 8 -2.24 -12.76 6.87
N SER A 9 -2.99 -11.69 6.64
CA SER A 9 -2.59 -10.33 7.05
C SER A 9 -2.69 -10.17 8.57
N ILE A 10 -1.75 -9.43 9.17
CA ILE A 10 -1.80 -9.06 10.59
C ILE A 10 -3.07 -8.28 10.95
N SER A 11 -3.68 -7.59 9.99
CA SER A 11 -4.96 -6.87 10.19
C SER A 11 -6.13 -7.79 10.53
N ASN A 12 -6.01 -9.10 10.35
CA ASN A 12 -7.07 -10.07 10.62
C ASN A 12 -7.18 -10.42 12.11
N PHE A 13 -6.16 -10.09 12.92
CA PHE A 13 -6.21 -10.30 14.36
C PHE A 13 -6.95 -9.17 15.09
N ASP A 14 -7.60 -9.51 16.20
CA ASP A 14 -8.40 -8.56 16.94
C ASP A 14 -7.57 -7.38 17.48
N GLY A 15 -8.14 -6.18 17.37
CA GLY A 15 -7.48 -4.91 17.70
C GLY A 15 -6.28 -4.52 16.84
N MET A 16 -5.90 -5.27 15.79
CA MET A 16 -4.74 -4.92 14.95
C MET A 16 -5.01 -3.82 13.94
N LYS A 17 -6.26 -3.64 13.50
CA LYS A 17 -6.62 -2.64 12.47
C LYS A 17 -6.18 -1.22 12.84
N GLU A 18 -6.36 -0.82 14.10
CA GLU A 18 -6.06 0.53 14.56
C GLU A 18 -4.56 0.85 14.72
N ARG A 19 -3.69 -0.16 14.62
CA ARG A 19 -2.24 -0.03 14.84
C ARG A 19 -1.40 -0.65 13.74
N THR A 20 -2.02 -1.00 12.61
CA THR A 20 -1.36 -1.61 11.47
C THR A 20 -1.46 -0.68 10.27
N ILE A 21 -0.32 -0.43 9.64
CA ILE A 21 -0.25 0.12 8.28
C ILE A 21 -0.01 -1.05 7.34
N ILE A 22 -0.87 -1.22 6.34
CA ILE A 22 -0.67 -2.21 5.28
C ILE A 22 -0.04 -1.50 4.09
N LEU A 23 1.09 -2.00 3.61
CA LEU A 23 1.74 -1.51 2.39
C LEU A 23 1.74 -2.63 1.35
N ASP A 24 1.29 -2.30 0.15
CA ASP A 24 1.30 -3.23 -0.98
C ASP A 24 1.62 -2.48 -2.29
N GLY A 25 1.87 -3.22 -3.36
CA GLY A 25 2.08 -2.63 -4.67
C GLY A 25 2.21 -3.62 -5.81
N PHE A 26 2.37 -3.05 -7.01
CA PHE A 26 2.15 -3.79 -8.25
C PHE A 26 3.41 -4.46 -8.81
N SER A 27 4.56 -4.21 -8.17
CA SER A 27 5.88 -4.63 -8.66
C SER A 27 6.03 -6.14 -8.83
N LYS A 28 5.41 -6.93 -7.96
CA LYS A 28 5.58 -8.39 -7.93
C LYS A 28 4.34 -9.12 -8.43
N SER A 29 3.16 -8.72 -7.95
CA SER A 29 1.89 -9.34 -8.35
C SER A 29 1.58 -9.18 -9.84
N PHE A 30 2.03 -8.08 -10.46
CA PHE A 30 1.74 -7.75 -11.86
C PHE A 30 2.98 -7.55 -12.73
N ALA A 31 4.17 -7.96 -12.25
CA ALA A 31 5.44 -7.74 -12.93
C ALA A 31 5.73 -6.26 -13.30
N MET A 32 5.17 -5.30 -12.55
CA MET A 32 5.29 -3.87 -12.82
C MET A 32 6.48 -3.21 -12.09
N THR A 33 7.64 -3.87 -12.03
CA THR A 33 8.81 -3.39 -11.25
C THR A 33 9.23 -1.95 -11.59
N GLY A 34 9.23 -1.60 -12.87
CA GLY A 34 9.57 -0.28 -13.38
C GLY A 34 8.49 0.80 -13.27
N TRP A 35 7.26 0.44 -12.90
CA TRP A 35 6.11 1.36 -12.94
C TRP A 35 5.96 2.23 -11.68
N ARG A 36 6.65 1.84 -10.61
CA ARG A 36 6.75 2.62 -9.37
C ARG A 36 5.38 2.96 -8.76
N LEU A 37 4.50 1.96 -8.71
CA LEU A 37 3.16 2.07 -8.14
C LEU A 37 2.99 1.16 -6.93
N GLY A 38 2.40 1.73 -5.89
CA GLY A 38 1.97 1.04 -4.67
C GLY A 38 0.98 1.89 -3.91
N TYR A 39 0.41 1.33 -2.86
CA TYR A 39 -0.55 1.99 -1.98
C TYR A 39 -0.33 1.57 -0.54
N GLY A 40 -0.86 2.39 0.37
CA GLY A 40 -0.90 2.08 1.79
C GLY A 40 -2.30 2.25 2.36
N ILE A 41 -2.67 1.38 3.28
CA ILE A 41 -3.88 1.48 4.09
C ILE A 41 -3.41 1.86 5.50
N PHE A 42 -3.91 2.98 6.01
CA PHE A 42 -3.47 3.59 7.26
C PHE A 42 -4.62 3.68 8.27
N PRO A 43 -4.34 3.65 9.58
CA PRO A 43 -5.33 4.04 10.60
C PRO A 43 -5.83 5.46 10.37
N GLU A 44 -7.12 5.69 10.64
CA GLU A 44 -7.81 6.94 10.31
C GLU A 44 -7.11 8.18 10.88
N PHE A 45 -6.63 8.09 12.13
CA PHE A 45 -5.95 9.19 12.80
C PHE A 45 -4.66 9.66 12.11
N MET A 46 -4.09 8.85 11.20
CA MET A 46 -2.83 9.14 10.51
C MET A 46 -3.04 9.66 9.07
N VAL A 47 -4.25 9.53 8.53
CA VAL A 47 -4.53 9.78 7.10
C VAL A 47 -4.17 11.21 6.69
N ASP A 48 -4.51 12.20 7.50
CA ASP A 48 -4.24 13.61 7.19
C ASP A 48 -2.73 13.91 7.13
N ASP A 49 -1.96 13.37 8.07
CA ASP A 49 -0.52 13.63 8.16
C ASP A 49 0.25 12.91 7.04
N VAL A 50 -0.14 11.69 6.70
CA VAL A 50 0.42 10.96 5.56
C VAL A 50 0.05 11.65 4.25
N THR A 51 -1.19 12.13 4.10
CA THR A 51 -1.62 12.86 2.90
C THR A 51 -0.80 14.13 2.73
N LYS A 52 -0.56 14.90 3.79
CA LYS A 52 0.33 16.07 3.78
C LYS A 52 1.75 15.68 3.39
N LEU A 53 2.30 14.61 3.96
CA LEU A 53 3.64 14.12 3.65
C LEU A 53 3.76 13.77 2.16
N MET A 54 2.83 12.99 1.62
CA MET A 54 2.85 12.57 0.22
C MET A 54 2.69 13.76 -0.73
N THR A 55 1.81 14.70 -0.40
CA THR A 55 1.62 15.94 -1.17
C THR A 55 2.91 16.77 -1.24
N ASN A 56 3.64 16.89 -0.12
CA ASN A 56 4.88 17.68 -0.08
C ASN A 56 6.12 16.93 -0.62
N SER A 57 6.13 15.60 -0.56
CA SER A 57 7.29 14.80 -0.96
C SER A 57 7.26 14.35 -2.42
N VAL A 58 6.08 14.00 -2.94
CA VAL A 58 5.94 13.40 -4.28
C VAL A 58 4.84 14.03 -5.12
N SER A 59 4.04 14.94 -4.55
CA SER A 59 2.91 15.63 -5.18
C SER A 59 1.78 14.70 -5.63
N CYS A 60 2.02 13.87 -6.64
CA CYS A 60 1.05 12.92 -7.16
C CYS A 60 1.73 11.74 -7.85
N THR A 61 1.00 10.63 -7.94
CA THR A 61 1.45 9.44 -8.66
C THR A 61 1.18 9.59 -10.15
N SER A 62 2.03 9.00 -11.01
CA SER A 62 1.83 9.07 -12.46
C SER A 62 0.46 8.51 -12.90
N VAL A 63 -0.30 9.30 -13.67
CA VAL A 63 -1.70 8.96 -14.04
C VAL A 63 -1.75 7.70 -14.89
N PHE A 64 -0.84 7.52 -15.85
CA PHE A 64 -0.83 6.34 -16.70
C PHE A 64 -0.60 5.04 -15.89
N SER A 65 0.23 5.09 -14.83
CA SER A 65 0.44 3.93 -13.97
C SER A 65 -0.80 3.65 -13.13
N GLN A 66 -1.46 4.69 -12.61
CA GLN A 66 -2.72 4.54 -11.88
C GLN A 66 -3.84 3.96 -12.75
N MET A 67 -3.90 4.28 -14.05
CA MET A 67 -4.87 3.71 -14.97
C MET A 67 -4.58 2.25 -15.35
N ALA A 68 -3.33 1.80 -15.23
CA ALA A 68 -2.92 0.44 -15.57
C ALA A 68 -3.11 -0.56 -14.42
N ALA A 69 -3.26 -0.06 -13.18
CA ALA A 69 -3.52 -0.83 -11.98
C ALA A 69 -5.01 -1.14 -11.80
#